data_AF-A0A160T2R2-F1
#
_entry.id   AF-A0A160T2R2-F1
#
_cell.length_a   1.000
_cell.length_b   1.000
_cell.length_c   1.000
_cell.angle_alpha   90.00
_cell.angle_beta   90.00
_cell.angle_gamma   90.00
#
_symmetry.space_group_name_H-M   'P 1'
#
loop_
_entity.id
_entity.type
_entity.pdbx_description
1 polymer ?
#
loop_
_entity_poly.entity_id
_entity_poly.type
_entity_poly.pdbx_seq_one_letter_code
_entity_poly.pdbx_strand_id
1 'polypeptide(L)'
;MTALEDMLDILAARHAAIVAAYDLGTQPAQQEAIGREALERLGLSPAAAALDGTQGPSARLALDVAVWAWVEKQAALLFDFSADGGSYKRSQLAESATRMRRLAEDRAAAAGLVGFGWPAVEMGCLALEDCGDEVGYAGI
;
A
#
# COMPACT_ATOMS: atom_id res chain seq x y z
N MET A 1 -17.31 -1.06 -22.08
CA MET A 1 -15.98 -0.65 -21.60
C MET A 1 -16.12 0.61 -20.77
N THR A 2 -16.06 0.42 -19.47
CA THR A 2 -16.13 1.42 -18.40
C THR A 2 -14.75 1.58 -17.77
N ALA A 3 -14.55 2.66 -17.01
CA ALA A 3 -13.31 2.86 -16.26
C ALA A 3 -12.99 1.69 -15.31
N LEU A 4 -14.00 1.02 -14.74
CA LEU A 4 -13.80 -0.16 -13.90
C LEU A 4 -13.26 -1.36 -14.71
N GLU A 5 -13.82 -1.61 -15.89
CA GLU A 5 -13.35 -2.69 -16.78
C GLU A 5 -11.88 -2.46 -17.18
N ASP A 6 -11.49 -1.22 -17.50
CA ASP A 6 -10.09 -0.87 -17.80
C ASP A 6 -9.17 -1.12 -16.60
N MET A 7 -9.63 -0.83 -15.38
CA MET A 7 -8.84 -1.06 -14.17
C MET A 7 -8.61 -2.55 -13.89
N LEU A 8 -9.61 -3.38 -14.18
CA LEU A 8 -9.50 -4.84 -14.07
C LEU A 8 -8.54 -5.40 -15.11
N ASP A 9 -8.57 -4.89 -16.34
CA ASP A 9 -7.62 -5.27 -17.39
C ASP A 9 -6.17 -4.88 -17.02
N ILE A 10 -5.98 -3.66 -16.48
CA ILE A 10 -4.67 -3.23 -15.98
C ILE A 10 -4.23 -4.11 -14.79
N LEU A 11 -5.13 -4.47 -13.88
CA LEU A 11 -4.83 -5.37 -12.76
C LEU A 11 -4.35 -6.73 -13.25
N ALA A 12 -5.10 -7.35 -14.16
CA ALA A 12 -4.79 -8.66 -14.71
C ALA A 12 -3.45 -8.66 -15.46
N ALA A 13 -3.15 -7.62 -16.24
CA ALA A 13 -1.92 -7.54 -17.01
C ALA A 13 -0.69 -7.19 -16.16
N ARG A 14 -0.81 -6.17 -15.30
CA ARG A 14 0.34 -5.57 -14.60
C ARG A 14 0.63 -6.25 -13.26
N HIS A 15 -0.38 -6.80 -12.61
CA HIS A 15 -0.27 -7.45 -11.30
C HIS A 15 -0.54 -8.96 -11.37
N ALA A 16 -0.34 -9.59 -12.54
CA ALA A 16 -0.57 -11.01 -12.78
C ALA A 16 0.06 -11.93 -11.70
N ALA A 17 1.26 -11.61 -11.25
CA ALA A 17 1.95 -12.37 -10.21
C ALA A 17 1.23 -12.31 -8.85
N ILE A 18 0.68 -11.15 -8.47
CA ILE A 18 -0.11 -10.99 -7.25
C ILE A 18 -1.45 -11.67 -7.40
N VAL A 19 -2.08 -11.52 -8.58
CA VAL A 19 -3.35 -12.18 -8.89
C VAL A 19 -3.23 -13.69 -8.76
N ALA A 20 -2.14 -14.28 -9.25
CA ALA A 20 -1.85 -15.70 -9.10
C ALA A 20 -1.49 -16.09 -7.65
N ALA A 21 -0.62 -15.33 -6.99
CA ALA A 21 -0.13 -15.66 -5.64
C ALA A 21 -1.22 -15.66 -4.57
N TYR A 22 -2.24 -14.81 -4.73
CA TYR A 22 -3.35 -14.69 -3.78
C TYR A 22 -4.67 -15.26 -4.31
N ASP A 23 -4.63 -15.99 -5.42
CA ASP A 23 -5.81 -16.53 -6.11
C ASP A 23 -6.92 -15.49 -6.29
N LEU A 24 -6.55 -14.26 -6.66
CA LEU A 24 -7.53 -13.20 -6.93
C LEU A 24 -8.37 -13.51 -8.17
N GLY A 25 -7.83 -14.32 -9.10
CA GLY A 25 -8.50 -14.72 -10.33
C GLY A 25 -9.85 -15.40 -10.11
N THR A 26 -10.03 -16.06 -8.96
CA THR A 26 -11.29 -16.72 -8.55
C THR A 26 -12.18 -15.81 -7.70
N GLN A 27 -11.74 -14.59 -7.39
CA GLN A 27 -12.39 -13.65 -6.48
C GLN A 27 -12.76 -12.32 -7.19
N PRO A 28 -13.74 -12.33 -8.11
CA PRO A 28 -14.08 -11.15 -8.91
C PRO A 28 -14.53 -9.96 -8.06
N ALA A 29 -15.26 -10.21 -6.96
CA ALA A 29 -15.66 -9.15 -6.03
C ALA A 29 -14.46 -8.43 -5.39
N GLN A 30 -13.37 -9.16 -5.12
CA GLN A 30 -12.16 -8.56 -4.56
C GLN A 30 -11.37 -7.77 -5.61
N GLN A 31 -11.31 -8.27 -6.85
CA GLN A 31 -10.71 -7.52 -7.96
C GLN A 31 -11.46 -6.21 -8.20
N GLU A 32 -12.80 -6.25 -8.23
CA GLU A 32 -13.63 -5.05 -8.33
C GLU A 32 -13.41 -4.07 -7.19
N ALA A 33 -13.31 -4.57 -5.94
CA ALA A 33 -13.06 -3.72 -4.79
C ALA A 33 -11.73 -2.96 -4.93
N ILE A 34 -10.65 -3.64 -5.35
CA ILE A 34 -9.34 -3.03 -5.59
C ILE A 34 -9.43 -1.99 -6.72
N GLY A 35 -10.08 -2.33 -7.84
CA GLY A 35 -10.26 -1.41 -8.97
C GLY A 35 -11.06 -0.16 -8.58
N ARG A 36 -12.14 -0.31 -7.81
CA ARG A 36 -12.94 0.81 -7.28
C ARG A 36 -12.13 1.69 -6.34
N GLU A 37 -11.36 1.09 -5.43
CA GLU A 37 -10.49 1.83 -4.50
C GLU A 37 -9.49 2.73 -5.24
N ALA A 38 -8.96 2.26 -6.36
CA ALA A 38 -8.02 3.02 -7.17
C ALA A 38 -8.71 4.16 -7.95
N LEU A 39 -9.91 3.93 -8.49
CA LEU A 39 -10.69 4.98 -9.15
C LEU A 39 -11.18 6.06 -8.18
N GLU A 40 -11.59 5.66 -6.97
CA GLU A 40 -12.01 6.58 -5.92
C GLU A 40 -10.91 7.57 -5.56
N ARG A 41 -9.66 7.09 -5.44
CA ARG A 41 -8.50 7.95 -5.19
C ARG A 41 -8.18 8.93 -6.32
N LEU A 42 -8.62 8.64 -7.53
CA LEU A 42 -8.53 9.53 -8.67
C LEU A 42 -9.76 10.45 -8.81
N GLY A 43 -10.75 10.31 -7.93
CA GLY A 43 -12.03 11.02 -8.05
C GLY A 43 -12.85 10.60 -9.26
N LEU A 44 -12.62 9.40 -9.79
CA LEU A 44 -13.30 8.88 -10.98
C LEU A 44 -14.44 7.94 -10.60
N SER A 45 -15.55 8.04 -11.32
CA SER A 45 -16.67 7.10 -11.17
C SER A 45 -16.34 5.75 -11.81
N PRO A 46 -16.60 4.61 -11.13
CA PRO A 46 -16.47 3.28 -11.73
C PRO A 46 -17.32 3.09 -13.00
N ALA A 47 -18.47 3.77 -13.05
CA ALA A 47 -19.39 3.73 -14.19
C ALA A 47 -19.05 4.79 -15.27
N ALA A 48 -17.97 5.55 -15.11
CA ALA A 48 -17.51 6.47 -16.14
C ALA A 48 -17.16 5.73 -17.44
N ALA A 49 -17.11 6.49 -18.53
CA ALA A 49 -16.55 6.00 -19.78
C ALA A 49 -15.12 5.47 -19.57
N ALA A 50 -14.67 4.63 -20.52
CA ALA A 50 -13.31 4.09 -20.51
C ALA A 50 -12.25 5.17 -20.28
N LEU A 51 -11.21 4.80 -19.54
CA LEU A 51 -10.06 5.65 -19.25
C LEU A 51 -9.41 6.08 -20.57
N ASP A 52 -9.27 7.39 -20.75
CA ASP A 52 -8.56 7.90 -21.91
C ASP A 52 -7.04 7.73 -21.76
N GLY A 53 -6.31 7.93 -22.86
CA GLY A 53 -4.85 7.77 -22.90
C GLY A 53 -4.09 8.70 -21.94
N THR A 54 -4.70 9.81 -21.52
CA THR A 54 -4.11 10.74 -20.55
C THR A 54 -4.30 10.27 -19.11
N GLN A 55 -5.36 9.52 -18.83
CA GLN A 55 -5.69 8.96 -17.52
C GLN A 55 -4.95 7.66 -17.21
N GLY A 56 -4.52 6.92 -18.25
CA GLY A 56 -3.85 5.62 -18.12
C GLY A 56 -2.64 5.58 -17.17
N PRO A 57 -1.68 6.53 -17.24
CA PRO A 57 -0.56 6.57 -16.30
C PRO A 57 -0.99 6.73 -14.84
N SER A 58 -1.92 7.65 -14.56
CA SER A 58 -2.43 7.91 -13.22
C SER A 58 -3.23 6.73 -12.66
N ALA A 59 -4.03 6.08 -13.52
CA ALA A 59 -4.76 4.86 -13.20
C ALA A 59 -3.84 3.71 -12.77
N ARG A 60 -2.71 3.52 -13.46
CA ARG A 60 -1.70 2.50 -13.10
C ARG A 60 -1.09 2.78 -11.73
N LEU A 61 -0.74 4.03 -11.44
CA LEU A 61 -0.15 4.41 -10.15
C LEU A 61 -1.14 4.27 -8.99
N ALA A 62 -2.39 4.71 -9.19
CA ALA A 62 -3.44 4.53 -8.18
C ALA A 62 -3.73 3.05 -7.92
N LEU A 63 -3.71 2.22 -8.97
CA LEU A 63 -3.89 0.77 -8.86
C LEU A 63 -2.72 0.10 -8.13
N ASP A 64 -1.47 0.49 -8.41
CA ASP A 64 -0.30 -0.01 -7.69
C ASP A 64 -0.47 0.22 -6.17
N VAL A 65 -0.90 1.42 -5.78
CA VAL A 65 -1.13 1.76 -4.37
C VAL A 65 -2.26 0.90 -3.76
N ALA A 66 -3.39 0.78 -4.45
CA ALA A 66 -4.53 -0.01 -3.97
C ALA A 66 -4.17 -1.50 -3.80
N VAL A 67 -3.46 -2.08 -4.78
CA VAL A 67 -3.00 -3.47 -4.73
C VAL A 67 -2.07 -3.70 -3.54
N TRP A 68 -1.04 -2.86 -3.37
CA TRP A 68 -0.10 -3.03 -2.26
C TRP A 68 -0.72 -2.76 -0.89
N ALA A 69 -1.66 -1.83 -0.78
CA ALA A 69 -2.44 -1.64 0.45
C ALA A 69 -3.31 -2.86 0.78
N TRP A 70 -3.88 -3.51 -0.22
CA TRP A 70 -4.61 -4.76 -0.01
C TRP A 70 -3.67 -5.91 0.38
N VAL A 71 -2.54 -6.07 -0.31
CA VAL A 71 -1.53 -7.10 0.01
C VAL A 71 -1.00 -6.94 1.43
N GLU A 72 -0.73 -5.71 1.88
CA GLU A 72 -0.31 -5.42 3.26
C GLU A 72 -1.36 -5.89 4.28
N LYS A 73 -2.65 -5.61 4.03
CA LYS A 73 -3.76 -6.08 4.88
C LYS A 73 -3.83 -7.61 4.92
N GLN A 74 -3.69 -8.29 3.78
CA GLN A 74 -3.70 -9.75 3.73
C GLN A 74 -2.49 -10.36 4.46
N ALA A 75 -1.31 -9.76 4.29
CA ALA A 75 -0.11 -10.18 5.01
C ALA A 75 -0.27 -10.05 6.54
N ALA A 76 -1.06 -9.07 7.02
CA ALA A 76 -1.37 -8.88 8.43
C ALA A 76 -2.41 -9.89 8.97
N LEU A 77 -3.38 -10.34 8.17
CA LEU A 77 -4.45 -11.25 8.58
C LEU A 77 -4.03 -12.72 8.69
N LEU A 78 -2.95 -13.13 8.01
CA LEU A 78 -2.40 -14.49 8.06
C LEU A 78 -1.61 -14.79 9.36
N PHE A 79 -1.91 -14.09 10.44
CA PHE A 79 -1.30 -14.22 11.76
C PHE A 79 -1.84 -15.49 12.46
N ASP A 80 -1.12 -16.61 12.32
CA ASP A 80 -1.37 -17.82 13.11
C ASP A 80 -0.38 -17.87 14.29
N PHE A 81 -0.89 -17.66 15.50
CA PHE A 81 -0.14 -17.71 16.77
C PHE A 81 0.14 -19.14 17.26
N SER A 82 -0.37 -20.18 16.60
CA SER A 82 -0.34 -21.55 17.11
C SER A 82 0.81 -22.44 16.60
N ALA A 83 1.65 -21.93 15.69
CA ALA A 83 2.74 -22.71 15.10
C ALA A 83 4.12 -22.27 15.61
N ASP A 84 4.68 -23.09 16.50
CA ASP A 84 5.99 -23.00 17.14
C ASP A 84 7.16 -22.49 16.26
N GLY A 85 7.93 -21.53 16.78
CA GLY A 85 9.35 -21.32 16.42
C GLY A 85 9.70 -20.55 15.12
N GLY A 86 8.72 -20.05 14.36
CA GLY A 86 8.92 -19.49 13.00
C GLY A 86 8.92 -17.95 12.84
N SER A 87 9.14 -17.19 13.92
CA SER A 87 8.82 -15.75 14.02
C SER A 87 9.51 -14.80 13.03
N TYR A 88 10.57 -15.21 12.33
CA TYR A 88 11.37 -14.32 11.48
C TYR A 88 10.85 -14.09 10.04
N LYS A 89 10.01 -14.96 9.48
CA LYS A 89 9.73 -14.95 8.02
C LYS A 89 8.48 -14.17 7.59
N ARG A 90 7.53 -13.89 8.48
CA ARG A 90 6.25 -13.23 8.13
C ARG A 90 6.20 -11.74 8.46
N SER A 91 6.95 -11.26 9.48
CA SER A 91 7.20 -9.82 9.67
C SER A 91 7.85 -9.21 8.44
N GLN A 92 8.75 -9.96 7.79
CA GLN A 92 9.40 -9.56 6.54
C GLN A 92 8.42 -9.39 5.37
N LEU A 93 7.36 -10.21 5.29
CA LEU A 93 6.33 -10.08 4.25
C LEU A 93 5.45 -8.85 4.48
N ALA A 94 4.99 -8.62 5.71
CA ALA A 94 4.28 -7.40 6.04
C ALA A 94 5.15 -6.15 5.81
N GLU A 95 6.40 -6.15 6.29
CA GLU A 95 7.35 -5.04 6.10
C GLU A 95 7.68 -4.78 4.62
N SER A 96 7.83 -5.84 3.82
CA SER A 96 8.06 -5.71 2.38
C SER A 96 6.83 -5.18 1.65
N ALA A 97 5.62 -5.65 2.01
CA ALA A 97 4.37 -5.10 1.47
C ALA A 97 4.20 -3.63 1.83
N THR A 98 4.47 -3.25 3.09
CA THR A 98 4.48 -1.84 3.54
C THR A 98 5.48 -1.02 2.74
N ARG A 99 6.71 -1.53 2.52
CA ARG A 99 7.74 -0.84 1.74
C ARG A 99 7.33 -0.65 0.28
N MET A 100 6.71 -1.66 -0.33
CA MET A 100 6.23 -1.60 -1.70
C MET A 100 5.05 -0.63 -1.84
N ARG A 101 4.13 -0.60 -0.87
CA ARG A 101 3.07 0.40 -0.82
C ARG A 101 3.65 1.82 -0.76
N ARG A 102 4.60 2.07 0.15
CA ARG A 102 5.26 3.38 0.26
C ARG A 102 5.93 3.80 -1.05
N LEU A 103 6.63 2.89 -1.70
CA LEU A 103 7.25 3.16 -3.01
C LEU A 103 6.19 3.50 -4.09
N ALA A 104 5.03 2.86 -4.06
CA ALA A 104 3.93 3.16 -4.97
C ALA A 104 3.33 4.55 -4.66
N GLU A 105 3.15 4.88 -3.39
CA GLU A 105 2.68 6.19 -2.91
C GLU A 105 3.65 7.31 -3.30
N ASP A 106 4.95 7.12 -3.09
CA ASP A 106 6.00 8.09 -3.47
C ASP A 106 6.00 8.34 -4.98
N ARG A 107 5.81 7.30 -5.80
CA ARG A 107 5.70 7.43 -7.25
C ARG A 107 4.43 8.16 -7.68
N ALA A 108 3.31 7.89 -7.03
CA ALA A 108 2.05 8.59 -7.26
C ALA A 108 2.17 10.08 -6.88
N ALA A 109 2.80 10.37 -5.74
CA ALA A 109 3.07 11.73 -5.28
C ALA A 109 4.03 12.48 -6.23
N ALA A 110 5.10 11.84 -6.69
CA ALA A 110 6.05 12.40 -7.66
C ALA A 110 5.41 12.70 -9.02
N ALA A 111 4.35 11.97 -9.38
CA ALA A 111 3.54 12.22 -10.57
C ALA A 111 2.47 13.33 -10.36
N GLY A 112 2.39 13.93 -9.17
CA GLY A 112 1.46 15.02 -8.87
C GLY A 112 0.06 14.55 -8.46
N LEU A 113 -0.13 13.26 -8.14
CA LEU A 113 -1.42 12.76 -7.65
C LEU A 113 -1.64 13.21 -6.19
N VAL A 114 -2.55 14.16 -6.01
CA VAL A 114 -2.93 14.70 -4.70
C VAL A 114 -3.62 13.61 -3.88
N GLY A 115 -3.24 13.44 -2.61
CA GLY A 115 -3.77 12.40 -1.72
C GLY A 115 -2.90 11.15 -1.57
N PHE A 116 -1.80 11.07 -2.32
CA PHE A 116 -0.81 9.97 -2.23
C PHE A 116 0.51 10.37 -1.56
N GLY A 117 0.71 11.65 -1.28
CA GLY A 117 1.84 12.12 -0.48
C GLY A 117 1.57 11.90 1.00
N TRP A 118 2.49 11.20 1.68
CA TRP A 118 2.54 11.28 3.13
C TRP A 118 2.77 12.74 3.53
N PRO A 119 2.19 13.24 4.65
CA PRO A 119 2.79 14.41 5.27
C PRO A 119 4.27 14.08 5.46
N ALA A 120 5.17 14.99 5.04
CA ALA A 120 6.60 14.82 5.27
C ALA A 120 6.79 14.59 6.78
N VAL A 121 6.95 13.34 7.19
CA VAL A 121 7.38 13.03 8.53
C VAL A 121 8.85 13.35 8.51
N GLU A 122 9.19 14.60 8.82
CA GLU A 122 10.49 14.91 9.36
C GLU A 122 10.64 14.04 10.60
N MET A 123 11.24 12.86 10.43
CA MET A 123 11.90 12.14 11.52
C MET A 123 13.08 13.03 11.90
N GLY A 124 12.77 14.12 12.62
CA GLY A 124 13.76 14.88 13.33
C GLY A 124 14.55 13.86 14.13
N CYS A 125 15.85 13.77 13.86
CA CYS A 125 16.78 13.02 14.68
C CYS A 125 16.44 13.36 16.14
N LEU A 126 15.83 12.42 16.86
CA LEU A 126 15.89 12.44 18.30
C LEU A 126 17.37 12.33 18.62
N ALA A 127 17.99 13.48 18.87
CA ALA A 127 19.24 13.51 19.59
C ALA A 127 18.96 12.74 20.88
N LEU A 128 19.58 11.57 21.01
CA LEU A 128 19.75 10.92 22.29
C LEU A 128 20.68 11.83 23.11
N GLU A 129 20.15 12.94 23.62
CA GLU A 129 20.73 13.61 24.77
C GLU A 129 20.37 12.76 25.99
N ASP A 130 21.25 11.79 26.22
CA ASP A 130 21.68 11.27 27.52
C ASP A 130 20.87 11.80 28.73
N CYS A 131 19.68 11.24 28.97
CA CYS A 131 19.04 11.28 30.28
C CYS A 131 19.75 10.27 31.19
N GLY A 132 21.00 10.58 31.55
CA GLY A 132 21.76 9.90 32.60
C GLY A 132 21.65 10.67 33.91
N ASP A 133 20.47 10.63 34.54
CA ASP A 133 20.24 11.23 35.86
C ASP A 133 20.30 10.14 36.95
N GLU A 134 21.52 9.75 37.31
CA GLU A 134 21.90 9.18 38.60
C GLU A 134 23.24 9.89 38.94
N VAL A 135 23.48 10.55 40.08
CA VAL A 135 23.49 10.07 41.47
C VAL A 135 23.55 11.30 42.39
N GLY A 136 22.90 11.24 43.57
CA GLY A 136 22.68 12.40 44.44
C GLY A 136 23.89 13.02 45.17
N TYR A 137 23.65 14.22 45.74
CA TYR A 137 24.25 14.69 46.97
C TYR A 137 23.31 15.68 47.68
N ALA A 138 22.84 15.30 48.86
CA ALA A 138 22.24 16.21 49.83
C ALA A 138 23.37 16.96 50.55
N GLY A 139 23.24 18.27 50.75
CA GLY A 139 24.19 19.06 51.53
C GLY A 139 23.76 20.52 51.70
N ILE A 140 22.96 20.77 52.74
CA ILE A 140 23.04 21.97 53.60
C ILE A 140 23.47 21.46 54.96
#